data_AF-A0AA46DY26-F1
#
_entry.id   AF-A0AA46DY26-F1
#
_cell.length_a   1.000
_cell.length_b   1.000
_cell.length_c   1.000
_cell.angle_alpha   90.00
_cell.angle_beta   90.00
_cell.angle_gamma   90.00
#
_symmetry.space_group_name_H-M   'P 1'
#
loop_
_entity.id
_entity.type
_entity.pdbx_description
1 polymer ?
#
loop_
_entity_poly.entity_id
_entity_poly.type
_entity_poly.pdbx_seq_one_letter_code
_entity_poly.pdbx_strand_id
1 'polypeptide(L)'
;MKKRFLIAGLIAIAVITSTYAHGGAGKMSGNGYNRNSKNLNNRDYKFTNEEIEKYETELRAKYNIKNDEKIDYKKLTDKELEEFGEILMDSMVYDKERHEFMEKLMGGDNSEQLKYMHINTAINYLEGYGFGMGGMMGNNGIWGNNSDALDILKERYAKGEITKEEYNEMKAELTK
;
A
#
# COMPACT_ATOMS: atom_id res chain seq x y z
N MET A 1 -6.00 -32.53 7.57
CA MET A 1 -6.63 -32.50 6.22
C MET A 1 -6.89 -31.05 5.84
N LYS A 2 -6.08 -30.47 4.95
CA LYS A 2 -6.17 -29.04 4.57
C LYS A 2 -7.14 -28.92 3.38
N LYS A 3 -8.27 -28.22 3.57
CA LYS A 3 -9.21 -27.88 2.50
C LYS A 3 -8.62 -26.73 1.69
N ARG A 4 -8.29 -26.99 0.42
CA ARG A 4 -7.92 -25.97 -0.56
C ARG A 4 -9.21 -25.38 -1.12
N PHE A 5 -9.44 -24.09 -0.93
CA PHE A 5 -10.49 -23.36 -1.62
C PHE A 5 -10.02 -23.08 -3.06
N LEU A 6 -10.72 -23.66 -4.03
CA LEU A 6 -10.60 -23.34 -5.44
C LEU A 6 -11.36 -22.04 -5.70
N ILE A 7 -10.65 -20.96 -5.98
CA ILE A 7 -11.24 -19.73 -6.50
C ILE A 7 -11.46 -19.94 -8.00
N ALA A 8 -12.67 -20.37 -8.37
CA ALA A 8 -13.11 -20.41 -9.75
C ALA A 8 -13.66 -19.03 -10.16
N GLY A 9 -12.75 -18.10 -10.47
CA GLY A 9 -13.08 -16.84 -11.12
C GLY A 9 -12.96 -16.97 -12.63
N LEU A 10 -14.05 -17.36 -13.30
CA LEU A 10 -14.17 -17.28 -14.75
C LEU A 10 -14.39 -15.81 -15.13
N ILE A 11 -13.33 -15.09 -15.52
CA ILE A 11 -13.44 -13.78 -16.15
C ILE A 11 -13.20 -13.97 -17.64
N ALA A 12 -14.24 -13.76 -18.43
CA ALA A 12 -14.15 -13.72 -19.88
C ALA A 12 -13.26 -12.54 -20.30
N ILE A 13 -12.07 -12.84 -20.79
CA ILE A 13 -11.16 -11.86 -21.39
C ILE A 13 -11.71 -11.52 -22.78
N ALA A 14 -12.41 -10.41 -22.90
CA ALA A 14 -12.67 -9.79 -24.19
C ALA A 14 -11.36 -9.13 -24.66
N VAL A 15 -10.61 -9.82 -25.51
CA VAL A 15 -9.43 -9.25 -26.20
C VAL A 15 -9.94 -8.26 -27.24
N ILE A 16 -10.01 -6.98 -26.88
CA ILE A 16 -10.20 -5.89 -27.85
C ILE A 16 -8.81 -5.55 -28.37
N THR A 17 -8.46 -6.06 -29.55
CA THR A 17 -7.26 -5.63 -30.28
C THR A 17 -7.52 -4.23 -30.86
N SER A 18 -7.19 -3.17 -30.12
CA SER A 18 -7.08 -1.84 -30.69
C SER A 18 -5.73 -1.69 -31.37
N THR A 19 -5.74 -1.52 -32.68
CA THR A 19 -4.55 -1.17 -33.48
C THR A 19 -3.97 0.17 -33.00
N TYR A 20 -2.74 0.13 -32.49
CA TYR A 20 -1.97 1.31 -32.12
C TYR A 20 -1.57 2.11 -33.36
N ALA A 21 -2.18 3.28 -33.55
CA ALA A 21 -1.64 4.33 -34.39
C ALA A 21 -0.79 5.26 -33.50
N HIS A 22 0.50 5.38 -33.85
CA HIS A 22 1.43 6.35 -33.29
C HIS A 22 1.02 7.78 -33.65
N GLY A 23 0.99 8.68 -32.66
CA GLY A 23 1.00 10.12 -32.93
C GLY A 23 0.58 10.97 -31.73
N GLY A 24 1.52 11.73 -31.16
CA GLY A 24 1.19 12.86 -30.28
C GLY A 24 2.05 12.94 -29.03
N ALA A 25 3.20 13.61 -29.14
CA ALA A 25 4.00 14.05 -28.00
C ALA A 25 3.24 15.11 -27.19
N GLY A 26 2.55 14.67 -26.12
CA GLY A 26 2.06 15.52 -25.04
C GLY A 26 3.09 15.56 -23.92
N LYS A 27 3.73 16.72 -23.72
CA LYS A 27 4.67 16.95 -22.61
C LYS A 27 3.89 16.99 -21.30
N MET A 28 3.90 15.90 -20.53
CA MET A 28 3.52 15.95 -19.12
C MET A 28 4.73 16.42 -18.30
N SER A 29 4.60 17.64 -17.77
CA SER A 29 5.56 18.29 -16.88
C SER A 29 5.62 17.51 -15.56
N GLY A 30 6.54 16.56 -15.47
CA GLY A 30 6.87 15.87 -14.23
C GLY A 30 7.50 16.83 -13.23
N ASN A 31 6.84 17.06 -12.10
CA ASN A 31 7.50 17.62 -10.92
C ASN A 31 8.46 16.56 -10.37
N GLY A 32 9.74 16.93 -10.30
CA GLY A 32 10.86 16.02 -10.17
C GLY A 32 10.96 15.31 -8.82
N TYR A 33 11.01 13.99 -8.88
CA TYR A 33 11.62 13.17 -7.83
C TYR A 33 13.15 13.23 -7.99
N ASN A 34 13.81 13.90 -7.04
CA ASN A 34 15.27 13.96 -6.93
C ASN A 34 15.81 12.60 -6.47
N ARG A 35 16.33 11.80 -7.42
CA ARG A 35 17.06 10.56 -7.15
C ARG A 35 18.52 10.88 -6.83
N ASN A 36 18.87 10.82 -5.55
CA ASN A 36 20.26 10.70 -5.13
C ASN A 36 20.36 9.91 -3.82
N SER A 37 20.35 8.57 -3.91
CA SER A 37 21.03 7.74 -2.92
C SER A 37 21.97 6.79 -3.66
N LYS A 38 23.27 7.03 -3.49
CA LYS A 38 24.33 6.14 -3.95
C LYS A 38 24.63 5.15 -2.84
N ASN A 39 24.76 3.89 -3.26
CA ASN A 39 25.38 2.77 -2.56
C ASN A 39 24.74 2.32 -1.24
N LEU A 40 24.13 1.13 -1.27
CA LEU A 40 24.55 -0.02 -0.48
C LEU A 40 24.10 -1.29 -1.21
N ASN A 41 25.04 -2.21 -1.43
CA ASN A 41 24.84 -3.48 -2.12
C ASN A 41 24.06 -4.48 -1.23
N ASN A 42 23.09 -5.18 -1.81
CA ASN A 42 22.91 -6.65 -1.80
C ASN A 42 21.43 -7.10 -1.70
N ARG A 43 21.02 -7.93 -2.69
CA ARG A 43 19.79 -8.75 -2.84
C ARG A 43 18.53 -8.10 -3.43
N ASP A 44 18.49 -8.08 -4.77
CA ASP A 44 17.42 -8.67 -5.61
C ASP A 44 15.96 -8.55 -5.17
N TYR A 45 15.50 -7.37 -4.77
CA TYR A 45 14.10 -7.01 -4.89
C TYR A 45 13.96 -5.79 -5.79
N LYS A 46 13.56 -6.05 -7.03
CA LYS A 46 13.32 -5.02 -8.02
C LYS A 46 11.98 -4.39 -7.68
N PHE A 47 12.04 -3.25 -7.03
CA PHE A 47 11.02 -2.20 -7.02
C PHE A 47 10.21 -2.25 -8.31
N THR A 48 8.88 -2.43 -8.26
CA THR A 48 8.12 -2.31 -9.49
C THR A 48 6.97 -1.32 -9.33
N ASN A 49 7.17 -0.16 -9.94
CA ASN A 49 6.04 0.62 -10.47
C ASN A 49 5.10 -0.27 -11.31
N GLU A 50 5.54 -1.44 -11.78
CA GLU A 50 4.74 -2.43 -12.51
C GLU A 50 3.50 -2.90 -11.73
N GLU A 51 3.58 -3.20 -10.42
CA GLU A 51 2.39 -3.63 -9.65
C GLU A 51 1.38 -2.48 -9.49
N ILE A 52 1.88 -1.28 -9.23
CA ILE A 52 1.08 -0.04 -9.16
C ILE A 52 0.42 0.22 -10.53
N GLU A 53 1.21 0.24 -11.61
CA GLU A 53 0.77 0.49 -12.99
C GLU A 53 -0.22 -0.57 -13.46
N LYS A 54 0.00 -1.84 -13.08
CA LYS A 54 -0.91 -2.95 -13.38
C LYS A 54 -2.25 -2.73 -12.67
N TYR A 55 -2.25 -2.44 -11.37
CA TYR A 55 -3.48 -2.21 -10.62
C TYR A 55 -4.23 -0.97 -11.13
N GLU A 56 -3.53 0.13 -11.44
CA GLU A 56 -4.13 1.29 -12.09
C GLU A 56 -4.77 0.95 -13.43
N THR A 57 -4.10 0.13 -14.24
CA THR A 57 -4.64 -0.33 -15.54
C THR A 57 -5.92 -1.14 -15.35
N GLU A 58 -5.97 -2.01 -14.35
CA GLU A 58 -7.16 -2.79 -13.99
C GLU A 58 -8.32 -1.90 -13.55
N LEU A 59 -8.07 -0.91 -12.68
CA LEU A 59 -9.07 0.07 -12.26
C LEU A 59 -9.57 0.90 -13.45
N ARG A 60 -8.68 1.37 -14.31
CA ARG A 60 -9.05 2.14 -15.51
C ARG A 60 -9.93 1.34 -16.44
N ALA A 61 -9.59 0.07 -16.69
CA ALA A 61 -10.40 -0.83 -17.50
C ALA A 61 -11.78 -1.06 -16.86
N LYS A 62 -11.83 -1.32 -15.55
CA LYS A 62 -13.07 -1.58 -14.81
C LYS A 62 -14.04 -0.40 -14.85
N TYR A 63 -13.53 0.82 -14.71
CA TYR A 63 -14.33 2.04 -14.63
C TYR A 63 -14.39 2.83 -15.95
N ASN A 64 -13.85 2.28 -17.04
CA ASN A 64 -13.78 2.89 -18.36
C ASN A 64 -13.16 4.31 -18.33
N ILE A 65 -12.04 4.45 -17.62
CA ILE A 65 -11.29 5.70 -17.45
C ILE A 65 -10.17 5.74 -18.49
N LYS A 66 -10.04 6.85 -19.22
CA LYS A 66 -8.96 7.01 -20.20
C LYS A 66 -7.60 7.19 -19.52
N ASN A 67 -6.51 6.91 -20.23
CA ASN A 67 -5.15 6.99 -19.68
C ASN A 67 -4.74 8.40 -19.22
N ASP A 68 -5.31 9.44 -19.82
CA ASP A 68 -5.05 10.85 -19.50
C ASP A 68 -6.01 11.40 -18.43
N GLU A 69 -7.03 10.65 -18.04
CA GLU A 69 -7.99 11.03 -17.01
C GLU A 69 -7.48 10.60 -15.62
N LYS A 70 -7.73 11.44 -14.61
CA LYS A 70 -7.46 11.09 -13.20
C LYS A 70 -8.49 10.06 -12.72
N ILE A 71 -8.03 9.03 -12.00
CA ILE A 71 -8.93 8.07 -11.34
C ILE A 71 -9.64 8.78 -10.20
N ASP A 72 -10.96 8.82 -10.24
CA ASP A 72 -11.81 9.41 -9.19
C ASP A 72 -12.04 8.40 -8.07
N TYR A 73 -11.29 8.54 -6.97
CA TYR A 73 -11.34 7.63 -5.82
C TYR A 73 -12.76 7.47 -5.23
N LYS A 74 -13.67 8.44 -5.43
CA LYS A 74 -15.05 8.37 -4.94
C LYS A 74 -15.90 7.32 -5.65
N LYS A 75 -15.42 6.79 -6.78
CA LYS A 75 -16.06 5.70 -7.53
C LYS A 75 -15.56 4.31 -7.14
N LEU A 76 -14.45 4.25 -6.40
CA LEU A 76 -13.84 3.01 -5.95
C LEU A 76 -14.53 2.56 -4.67
N THR A 77 -14.60 1.25 -4.48
CA THR A 77 -15.04 0.66 -3.21
C THR A 77 -13.94 0.74 -2.16
N ASP A 78 -14.31 0.70 -0.88
CA ASP A 78 -13.35 0.63 0.22
C ASP A 78 -12.33 -0.49 0.04
N LYS A 79 -12.77 -1.64 -0.47
CA LYS A 79 -11.91 -2.80 -0.72
C LYS A 79 -10.86 -2.53 -1.80
N GLU A 80 -11.23 -1.82 -2.88
CA GLU A 80 -10.26 -1.46 -3.94
C GLU A 80 -9.27 -0.41 -3.45
N LEU A 81 -9.71 0.52 -2.60
CA LEU A 81 -8.82 1.50 -1.99
C LEU A 81 -7.88 0.85 -0.97
N GLU A 82 -8.37 -0.13 -0.21
CA GLU A 82 -7.56 -0.92 0.72
C GLU A 82 -6.51 -1.76 -0.02
N GLU A 83 -6.91 -2.53 -1.04
CA GLU A 83 -5.99 -3.31 -1.87
C GLU A 83 -4.96 -2.42 -2.58
N PHE A 84 -5.37 -1.24 -3.07
CA PHE A 84 -4.43 -0.33 -3.69
C PHE A 84 -3.46 0.28 -2.67
N GLY A 85 -3.97 0.62 -1.48
CA GLY A 85 -3.18 1.12 -0.35
C GLY A 85 -2.08 0.14 0.07
N GLU A 86 -2.43 -1.14 0.16
CA GLU A 86 -1.50 -2.25 0.42
C GLU A 86 -0.36 -2.27 -0.61
N ILE A 87 -0.70 -2.30 -1.90
CA ILE A 87 0.29 -2.30 -3.00
C ILE A 87 1.21 -1.08 -2.91
N LEU A 88 0.64 0.09 -2.60
CA LEU A 88 1.40 1.32 -2.43
C LEU A 88 2.35 1.25 -1.23
N MET A 89 1.92 0.69 -0.10
CA MET A 89 2.75 0.56 1.11
C MET A 89 3.85 -0.48 0.95
N ASP A 90 3.52 -1.63 0.38
CA ASP A 90 4.48 -2.65 -0.02
C ASP A 90 5.58 -2.03 -0.90
N SER A 91 5.21 -1.11 -1.81
CA SER A 91 6.20 -0.40 -2.65
C SER A 91 7.12 0.54 -1.87
N MET A 92 6.72 0.98 -0.66
CA MET A 92 7.47 1.91 0.18
C MET A 92 8.32 1.22 1.25
N VAL A 93 7.90 0.04 1.72
CA VAL A 93 8.64 -0.72 2.73
C VAL A 93 9.65 -1.61 2.02
N TYR A 94 10.94 -1.27 2.11
CA TYR A 94 12.05 -2.04 1.51
C TYR A 94 12.17 -3.49 2.01
N ASP A 95 11.42 -3.87 3.04
CA ASP A 95 11.48 -5.16 3.70
C ASP A 95 10.06 -5.68 4.00
N LYS A 96 9.66 -6.74 3.30
CA LYS A 96 8.35 -7.38 3.47
C LYS A 96 8.13 -7.88 4.90
N GLU A 97 9.15 -8.39 5.56
CA GLU A 97 9.04 -8.84 6.95
C GLU A 97 8.71 -7.65 7.87
N ARG A 98 9.28 -6.49 7.55
CA ARG A 98 8.99 -5.25 8.27
C ARG A 98 7.58 -4.73 7.99
N HIS A 99 7.08 -4.87 6.76
CA HIS A 99 5.71 -4.50 6.42
C HIS A 99 4.71 -5.37 7.20
N GLU A 100 4.83 -6.70 7.09
CA GLU A 100 3.99 -7.66 7.81
C GLU A 100 4.06 -7.47 9.34
N PHE A 101 5.23 -7.06 9.84
CA PHE A 101 5.39 -6.73 11.25
C PHE A 101 4.63 -5.45 11.64
N MET A 102 4.66 -4.41 10.81
CA MET A 102 3.89 -3.19 11.03
C MET A 102 2.38 -3.44 10.99
N GLU A 103 1.90 -4.25 10.04
CA GLU A 103 0.50 -4.67 9.97
C GLU A 103 0.07 -5.38 11.27
N LYS A 104 0.86 -6.35 11.72
CA LYS A 104 0.61 -7.08 12.98
C LYS A 104 0.56 -6.14 14.17
N LEU A 105 1.44 -5.14 14.24
CA LEU A 105 1.41 -4.11 15.28
C LEU A 105 0.13 -3.27 15.23
N MET A 106 -0.38 -2.98 14.04
CA MET A 106 -1.62 -2.22 13.82
C MET A 106 -2.91 -3.00 14.03
N GLY A 107 -2.82 -4.31 14.30
CA GLY A 107 -3.99 -5.16 14.54
C GLY A 107 -4.19 -6.26 13.51
N GLY A 108 -3.30 -6.36 12.51
CA GLY A 108 -3.35 -7.36 11.44
C GLY A 108 -4.52 -7.19 10.49
N ASP A 109 -4.75 -8.19 9.63
CA ASP A 109 -5.67 -8.19 8.48
C ASP A 109 -7.13 -7.81 8.79
N ASN A 110 -7.55 -7.81 10.06
CA ASN A 110 -8.91 -7.46 10.48
C ASN A 110 -8.99 -6.14 11.27
N SER A 111 -7.91 -5.36 11.28
CA SER A 111 -7.85 -4.08 11.96
C SER A 111 -8.50 -2.98 11.12
N GLU A 112 -9.53 -2.35 11.68
CA GLU A 112 -10.14 -1.14 11.09
C GLU A 112 -9.11 0.00 10.98
N GLN A 113 -8.14 0.07 11.90
CA GLN A 113 -7.07 1.07 11.84
C GLN A 113 -6.14 0.82 10.66
N LEU A 114 -5.76 -0.44 10.41
CA LEU A 114 -4.89 -0.81 9.29
C LEU A 114 -5.61 -0.56 7.96
N LYS A 115 -6.87 -1.00 7.85
CA LYS A 115 -7.73 -0.72 6.70
C LYS A 115 -7.84 0.77 6.39
N TYR A 116 -8.10 1.60 7.40
CA TYR A 116 -8.17 3.06 7.24
C TYR A 116 -6.84 3.64 6.72
N MET A 117 -5.72 3.06 7.15
CA MET A 117 -4.38 3.46 6.72
C MET A 117 -4.18 3.17 5.23
N HIS A 118 -4.54 1.96 4.79
CA HIS A 118 -4.45 1.53 3.39
C HIS A 118 -5.30 2.44 2.50
N ILE A 119 -6.58 2.62 2.86
CA ILE A 119 -7.51 3.47 2.12
C ILE A 119 -6.98 4.90 1.98
N ASN A 120 -6.52 5.52 3.07
CA ASN A 120 -6.01 6.89 3.01
C ASN A 120 -4.76 7.03 2.15
N THR A 121 -3.91 6.02 2.14
CA THR A 121 -2.70 6.03 1.32
C THR A 121 -3.05 5.97 -0.16
N ALA A 122 -4.01 5.14 -0.56
CA ALA A 122 -4.56 5.13 -1.91
C ALA A 122 -5.18 6.48 -2.29
N ILE A 123 -5.99 7.08 -1.41
CA ILE A 123 -6.59 8.40 -1.66
C ILE A 123 -5.52 9.47 -1.85
N ASN A 124 -4.52 9.53 -0.99
CA ASN A 124 -3.44 10.53 -1.07
C ASN A 124 -2.65 10.39 -2.37
N TYR A 125 -2.37 9.15 -2.77
CA TYR A 125 -1.70 8.85 -4.03
C TYR A 125 -2.54 9.30 -5.23
N LEU A 126 -3.82 8.92 -5.28
CA LEU A 126 -4.75 9.29 -6.35
C LEU A 126 -4.96 10.81 -6.42
N GLU A 127 -4.98 11.49 -5.28
CA GLU A 127 -5.11 12.94 -5.23
C GLU A 127 -3.84 13.70 -5.65
N GLY A 128 -2.69 13.02 -5.71
CA GLY A 128 -1.41 13.62 -6.07
C GLY A 128 -0.73 14.35 -4.91
N TYR A 129 -1.16 14.10 -3.66
CA TYR A 129 -0.50 14.65 -2.46
C TYR A 129 0.88 14.00 -2.18
N GLY A 130 1.27 13.02 -2.98
CA GLY A 130 2.50 12.25 -2.83
C GLY A 130 2.40 11.25 -1.67
N PHE A 131 3.34 10.30 -1.63
CA PHE A 131 3.49 9.34 -0.53
C PHE A 131 3.96 9.95 0.79
N GLY A 132 3.89 11.28 0.91
CA GLY A 132 4.33 12.01 2.07
C GLY A 132 3.49 11.61 3.27
N MET A 133 4.07 10.77 4.11
CA MET A 133 3.64 10.52 5.48
C MET A 133 3.25 11.82 6.22
N GLY A 134 3.72 13.01 5.82
CA GLY A 134 3.35 14.31 6.41
C GLY A 134 1.85 14.67 6.44
N GLY A 135 0.99 14.00 5.67
CA GLY A 135 -0.48 14.13 5.80
C GLY A 135 -1.09 13.29 6.95
N MET A 136 -0.47 12.15 7.27
CA MET A 136 -0.86 11.27 8.39
C MET A 136 0.06 11.43 9.61
N MET A 137 1.21 12.06 9.44
CA MET A 137 2.26 12.46 10.39
C MET A 137 2.29 13.99 10.56
N GLY A 138 1.13 14.64 10.61
CA GLY A 138 1.05 15.93 11.28
C GLY A 138 1.49 15.79 12.75
N ASN A 139 1.65 16.89 13.48
CA ASN A 139 2.17 16.95 14.86
C ASN A 139 1.38 16.11 15.93
N ASN A 140 0.41 15.29 15.49
CA ASN A 140 -0.45 14.34 16.22
C ASN A 140 -0.61 12.97 15.48
N GLY A 141 0.27 12.65 14.53
CA GLY A 141 0.16 11.46 13.68
C GLY A 141 0.80 10.21 14.28
N ILE A 142 0.20 9.05 13.99
CA ILE A 142 0.35 7.76 14.69
C ILE A 142 1.75 7.11 14.60
N TRP A 143 2.69 7.61 13.78
CA TRP A 143 3.82 6.79 13.31
C TRP A 143 5.22 7.46 13.28
N GLY A 144 5.44 8.54 14.02
CA GLY A 144 6.69 9.31 13.93
C GLY A 144 7.92 8.66 14.59
N ASN A 145 7.77 7.79 15.60
CA ASN A 145 8.88 7.29 16.41
C ASN A 145 8.77 5.81 16.82
N ASN A 146 9.90 5.17 17.14
CA ASN A 146 9.94 3.80 17.74
C ASN A 146 9.24 3.75 19.12
N SER A 147 9.11 4.90 19.79
CA SER A 147 8.22 5.05 20.94
C SER A 147 6.76 4.72 20.58
N ASP A 148 6.32 5.10 19.39
CA ASP A 148 4.92 4.98 18.97
C ASP A 148 4.57 3.52 18.70
N ALA A 149 5.48 2.74 18.07
CA ALA A 149 5.28 1.30 17.89
C ALA A 149 5.23 0.54 19.22
N LEU A 150 6.11 0.88 20.18
CA LEU A 150 6.06 0.31 21.53
C LEU A 150 4.83 0.77 22.32
N ASP A 151 4.34 1.98 22.09
CA ASP A 151 3.18 2.53 22.78
C ASP A 151 1.87 1.94 22.24
N ILE A 152 1.74 1.76 20.91
CA ILE A 152 0.69 0.97 20.28
C ILE A 152 0.71 -0.44 20.87
N LEU A 153 1.89 -1.08 20.92
CA LEU A 153 2.02 -2.43 21.45
C LEU A 153 1.60 -2.54 22.93
N LYS A 154 1.97 -1.57 23.77
CA LYS A 154 1.53 -1.49 25.18
C LYS A 154 0.03 -1.29 25.30
N GLU A 155 -0.55 -0.39 24.50
CA GLU A 155 -1.97 -0.09 24.52
C GLU A 155 -2.79 -1.33 24.17
N ARG A 156 -2.41 -2.06 23.12
CA ARG A 156 -3.08 -3.28 22.68
C ARG A 156 -2.99 -4.39 23.73
N TYR A 157 -1.83 -4.53 24.38
CA TYR A 157 -1.68 -5.45 25.51
C TYR A 157 -2.57 -5.06 26.70
N ALA A 158 -2.63 -3.77 27.05
CA ALA A 158 -3.47 -3.26 28.14
C ALA A 158 -4.97 -3.45 27.87
N LYS A 159 -5.39 -3.39 26.59
CA LYS A 159 -6.76 -3.68 26.15
C LYS A 159 -7.09 -5.18 26.07
N GLY A 160 -6.08 -6.05 26.13
CA GLY A 160 -6.25 -7.49 25.96
C GLY A 160 -6.47 -7.92 24.50
N GLU A 161 -6.09 -7.08 23.53
CA GLU A 161 -6.16 -7.41 22.10
C GLU A 161 -5.05 -8.37 21.67
N ILE A 162 -3.97 -8.45 22.46
CA ILE A 162 -2.85 -9.36 22.28
C ILE A 162 -2.49 -10.02 23.60
N THR A 163 -1.98 -11.23 23.52
CA THR A 163 -1.48 -12.01 24.65
C THR A 163 -0.14 -11.46 25.16
N LYS A 164 0.27 -11.93 26.36
CA LYS A 164 1.58 -11.57 26.92
C LYS A 164 2.71 -12.11 26.06
N GLU A 165 2.52 -13.28 25.48
CA GLU A 165 3.45 -13.96 24.58
C GLU A 165 3.65 -13.11 23.31
N GLU A 166 2.57 -12.74 22.62
CA GLU A 166 2.60 -11.86 21.44
C GLU A 166 3.24 -10.50 21.76
N TYR A 167 2.90 -9.91 22.91
CA TYR A 167 3.52 -8.65 23.36
C TYR A 167 5.04 -8.77 23.49
N ASN A 168 5.54 -9.83 24.11
CA ASN A 168 6.98 -10.00 24.33
C ASN A 168 7.74 -10.29 23.03
N GLU A 169 7.15 -11.07 22.13
CA GLU A 169 7.74 -11.36 20.81
C GLU A 169 7.88 -10.08 19.98
N MET A 170 6.79 -9.30 19.84
CA MET A 170 6.81 -8.06 19.08
C MET A 170 7.72 -7.00 19.72
N LYS A 171 7.77 -6.94 21.06
CA LYS A 171 8.68 -6.03 21.78
C LYS A 171 10.14 -6.40 21.55
N ALA A 172 10.48 -7.69 21.52
CA ALA A 172 11.83 -8.14 21.22
C ALA A 172 12.26 -7.70 19.82
N GLU A 173 11.36 -7.80 18.83
CA GLU A 173 11.64 -7.35 17.46
C GLU A 173 11.88 -5.85 17.36
N LEU A 174 11.10 -5.02 18.08
CA LEU A 174 11.23 -3.55 18.10
C LEU A 174 12.53 -3.04 18.75
N THR A 175 13.20 -3.88 19.54
CA THR A 175 14.37 -3.50 20.35
C THR A 175 15.68 -4.13 19.89
N LYS A 176 15.67 -4.85 18.76
CA LYS A 176 16.86 -5.32 18.06
C LYS A 176 17.60 -4.19 17.35
#